data_AF-A0A7I9XY57-F1
#
_entry.id   AF-A0A7I9XY57-F1
#
_cell.length_a   1.000
_cell.length_b   1.000
_cell.length_c   1.000
_cell.angle_alpha   90.00
_cell.angle_beta   90.00
_cell.angle_gamma   90.00
#
_symmetry.space_group_name_H-M   'P 1'
#
loop_
_entity.id
_entity.type
_entity.pdbx_description
1 polymer ?
#
loop_
_entity_poly.entity_id
_entity_poly.type
_entity_poly.pdbx_seq_one_letter_code
_entity_poly.pdbx_strand_id
1 'polypeptide(L)'
;MTEAIKLWRLFPTQIEADLQIHCRRRIAEWHQGTMSSREMLALLDGLPENSKFKEASERTFRVAEYVGEDKQLTGKLLRIPAAGAPPKDVKVIATYIDWTYDRKLLARMTRELAALRADRGAPQPDIAALLEPLDAILLERKELERAELVRRAKSHISVGLYGMKGGE
;
A
#
# COMPACT_ATOMS: atom_id res chain seq x y z
N MET A 1 -14.80 -6.62 19.98
CA MET A 1 -14.57 -5.18 20.24
C MET A 1 -13.38 -4.65 19.43
N THR A 2 -12.21 -5.31 19.47
CA THR A 2 -10.97 -4.87 18.80
C THR A 2 -11.11 -4.66 17.28
N GLU A 3 -11.93 -5.45 16.60
CA GLU A 3 -12.12 -5.36 15.16
C GLU A 3 -12.97 -4.16 14.73
N ALA A 4 -14.10 -3.92 15.41
CA ALA A 4 -14.93 -2.73 15.17
C ALA A 4 -14.13 -1.43 15.35
N ILE A 5 -13.28 -1.36 16.38
CA ILE A 5 -12.39 -0.22 16.61
C ILE A 5 -11.37 -0.05 15.47
N LYS A 6 -10.80 -1.15 14.96
CA LYS A 6 -9.86 -1.11 13.85
C LYS A 6 -10.52 -0.59 12.57
N LEU A 7 -11.72 -1.08 12.24
CA LEU A 7 -12.47 -0.63 11.06
C LEU A 7 -12.88 0.84 11.19
N TRP A 8 -13.39 1.25 12.36
CA TRP A 8 -13.72 2.64 12.63
C TRP A 8 -12.52 3.57 12.45
N ARG A 9 -11.33 3.19 12.92
CA ARG A 9 -10.11 4.00 12.74
C ARG A 9 -9.67 4.13 11.28
N LEU A 10 -10.03 3.17 10.43
CA LEU A 10 -9.66 3.19 9.01
C LEU A 10 -10.66 3.97 8.17
N PHE A 11 -11.96 3.90 8.49
CA PHE A 11 -13.04 4.44 7.66
C PHE A 11 -14.09 5.22 8.45
N PRO A 12 -13.72 6.19 9.31
CA PRO A 12 -14.67 6.81 10.24
C PRO A 12 -15.81 7.55 9.51
N THR A 13 -15.46 8.35 8.49
CA THR A 13 -16.46 9.15 7.77
C THR A 13 -17.35 8.31 6.87
N GLN A 14 -16.82 7.25 6.24
CA GLN A 14 -17.61 6.36 5.40
C GLN A 14 -18.57 5.51 6.24
N ILE A 15 -18.09 4.97 7.37
CA ILE A 15 -18.92 4.20 8.30
C ILE A 15 -20.04 5.08 8.87
N GLU A 16 -19.74 6.31 9.29
CA GLU A 16 -20.76 7.21 9.83
C GLU A 16 -21.83 7.57 8.80
N ALA A 17 -21.41 7.92 7.58
CA ALA A 17 -22.33 8.23 6.49
C ALA A 17 -23.23 7.04 6.13
N ASP A 18 -22.65 5.85 5.96
CA ASP A 18 -23.41 4.66 5.55
C ASP A 18 -24.34 4.14 6.65
N LEU A 19 -23.92 4.19 7.92
CA LEU A 19 -24.80 3.85 9.04
C LEU A 19 -26.01 4.80 9.10
N GLN A 20 -25.81 6.08 8.83
CA GLN A 20 -26.89 7.06 8.81
C GLN A 20 -27.83 6.88 7.61
N ILE A 21 -27.26 6.66 6.42
CA ILE A 21 -28.02 6.57 5.16
C ILE A 21 -28.79 5.24 5.07
N HIS A 22 -28.12 4.13 5.33
CA HIS A 22 -28.66 2.79 5.08
C HIS A 22 -29.28 2.14 6.32
N CYS A 23 -28.71 2.37 7.50
CA CYS A 23 -29.16 1.73 8.74
C CYS A 23 -29.98 2.66 9.65
N ARG A 24 -30.07 3.97 9.32
CA ARG A 24 -30.68 5.03 10.15
C ARG A 24 -30.17 5.04 11.59
N ARG A 25 -28.91 4.66 11.78
CA ARG A 25 -28.25 4.56 13.08
C ARG A 25 -27.08 5.54 13.17
N ARG A 26 -26.71 5.90 14.39
CA ARG A 26 -25.58 6.81 14.64
C ARG A 26 -24.42 6.06 15.28
N ILE A 27 -23.20 6.39 14.86
CA ILE A 27 -21.99 5.84 15.49
C ILE A 27 -21.90 6.22 16.98
N ALA A 28 -22.50 7.33 17.38
CA ALA A 28 -22.62 7.74 18.79
C ALA A 28 -23.29 6.66 19.66
N GLU A 29 -24.25 5.88 19.13
CA GLU A 29 -24.89 4.78 19.85
C GLU A 29 -23.89 3.68 20.21
N TRP A 30 -22.89 3.43 19.36
CA TRP A 30 -21.82 2.47 19.63
C TRP A 30 -20.83 3.02 20.67
N HIS A 31 -20.47 4.30 20.58
CA HIS A 31 -19.62 4.97 21.58
C HIS A 31 -20.25 5.02 22.98
N GLN A 32 -21.59 5.13 23.04
CA GLN A 32 -22.36 5.15 24.29
C GLN A 32 -22.65 3.74 24.84
N GLY A 33 -22.34 2.68 24.08
CA GLY A 33 -22.59 1.29 24.46
C GLY A 33 -24.01 0.80 24.20
N THR A 34 -24.89 1.63 23.63
CA THR A 34 -26.26 1.29 23.24
C THR A 34 -26.29 0.33 22.06
N MET A 35 -25.35 0.49 21.12
CA MET A 35 -25.10 -0.44 20.02
C MET A 35 -23.89 -1.30 20.35
N SER A 36 -24.03 -2.63 20.24
CA SER A 36 -22.90 -3.53 20.49
C SER A 36 -21.90 -3.52 19.33
N SER A 37 -20.63 -3.84 19.60
CA SER A 37 -19.64 -4.00 18.53
C SER A 37 -20.03 -5.09 17.51
N ARG A 38 -20.76 -6.12 17.94
CA ARG A 38 -21.23 -7.20 17.07
C ARG A 38 -22.35 -6.71 16.15
N GLU A 39 -23.27 -5.92 16.70
CA GLU A 39 -24.35 -5.30 15.94
C GLU A 39 -23.81 -4.32 14.90
N MET A 40 -22.84 -3.48 15.28
CA MET A 40 -22.15 -2.59 14.33
C MET A 40 -21.53 -3.37 13.17
N LEU A 41 -20.81 -4.46 13.44
CA LEU A 41 -20.19 -5.28 12.39
C LEU A 41 -21.22 -5.95 11.48
N ALA A 42 -22.33 -6.44 12.05
CA ALA A 42 -23.41 -7.04 11.27
C ALA A 42 -24.10 -6.01 10.34
N LEU A 43 -24.27 -4.76 10.81
CA LEU A 43 -24.79 -3.68 9.98
C LEU A 43 -23.85 -3.34 8.82
N LEU A 44 -22.54 -3.29 9.08
CA LEU A 44 -21.52 -3.03 8.06
C LEU A 44 -21.43 -4.14 7.01
N ASP A 45 -21.60 -5.40 7.42
CA ASP A 45 -21.59 -6.55 6.52
C ASP A 45 -22.81 -6.54 5.58
N GLY A 46 -23.98 -6.17 6.12
CA GLY A 46 -25.24 -6.05 5.38
C GLY A 46 -25.43 -4.75 4.58
N LEU A 47 -24.41 -3.87 4.54
CA LEU A 47 -24.46 -2.68 3.67
C LEU A 47 -24.49 -3.11 2.19
N PRO A 48 -25.14 -2.32 1.32
CA PRO A 48 -25.12 -2.62 -0.10
C PRO A 48 -23.70 -2.53 -0.65
N GLU A 49 -23.41 -3.32 -1.70
CA GLU A 49 -22.06 -3.42 -2.28
C GLU A 49 -21.56 -2.08 -2.88
N ASN A 50 -22.47 -1.17 -3.22
CA ASN A 50 -22.15 0.18 -3.68
C ASN A 50 -22.01 1.21 -2.55
N SER A 51 -22.02 0.79 -1.28
CA SER A 51 -21.85 1.68 -0.13
C SER A 51 -20.45 2.29 -0.11
N LYS A 52 -20.31 3.49 0.47
CA LYS A 52 -19.03 4.21 0.48
C LYS A 52 -17.98 3.50 1.33
N PHE A 53 -18.41 2.77 2.35
CA PHE A 53 -17.58 1.92 3.18
C PHE A 53 -17.07 0.70 2.41
N LYS A 54 -17.93 -0.04 1.69
CA LYS A 54 -17.50 -1.18 0.88
C LYS A 54 -16.52 -0.74 -0.20
N GLU A 55 -16.82 0.35 -0.91
CA GLU A 55 -15.93 0.96 -1.91
C GLU A 55 -14.56 1.34 -1.28
N ALA A 56 -14.56 2.04 -0.14
CA ALA A 56 -13.32 2.45 0.52
C ALA A 56 -12.51 1.27 1.06
N SER A 57 -13.19 0.24 1.58
CA SER A 57 -12.58 -0.98 2.10
C SER A 57 -11.88 -1.76 0.98
N GLU A 58 -12.52 -1.94 -0.18
CA GLU A 58 -11.93 -2.63 -1.33
C GLU A 58 -10.70 -1.90 -1.89
N ARG A 59 -10.74 -0.57 -1.88
CA ARG A 59 -9.65 0.27 -2.36
C ARG A 59 -8.48 0.33 -1.40
N THR A 60 -8.69 0.02 -0.12
CA THR A 60 -7.62 0.09 0.88
C THR A 60 -6.98 -1.28 1.07
N PHE A 61 -5.69 -1.37 0.79
CA PHE A 61 -4.94 -2.60 0.89
C PHE A 61 -3.65 -2.41 1.71
N ARG A 62 -3.19 -3.50 2.29
CA ARG A 62 -1.89 -3.61 2.94
C ARG A 62 -0.91 -4.24 1.96
N VAL A 63 0.26 -3.65 1.87
CA VAL A 63 1.41 -4.29 1.25
C VAL A 63 2.18 -5.00 2.35
N ALA A 64 2.37 -6.28 2.16
CA ALA A 64 2.96 -7.11 3.17
C ALA A 64 3.94 -8.11 2.56
N GLU A 65 5.03 -8.37 3.28
CA GLU A 65 6.07 -9.29 2.87
C GLU A 65 5.81 -10.66 3.48
N TYR A 66 5.86 -11.69 2.65
CA TYR A 66 5.74 -13.06 3.14
C TYR A 66 7.05 -13.52 3.79
N VAL A 67 6.94 -13.98 5.04
CA VAL A 67 8.06 -14.43 5.90
C VAL A 67 7.90 -15.91 6.29
N GLY A 68 6.93 -16.61 5.71
CA GLY A 68 6.70 -18.03 5.98
C GLY A 68 7.74 -18.97 5.37
N GLU A 69 7.54 -20.27 5.59
CA GLU A 69 8.46 -21.36 5.24
C GLU A 69 8.54 -21.66 3.72
N ASP A 70 7.57 -21.17 2.94
CA ASP A 70 7.55 -21.37 1.49
C ASP A 70 8.62 -20.54 0.77
N LYS A 71 9.74 -21.18 0.45
CA LYS A 71 10.90 -20.58 -0.26
C LYS A 71 10.56 -19.86 -1.58
N GLN A 72 9.42 -20.14 -2.20
CA GLN A 72 8.98 -19.46 -3.44
C GLN A 72 8.23 -18.14 -3.19
N LEU A 73 7.70 -17.95 -1.98
CA LEU A 73 6.96 -16.77 -1.57
C LEU A 73 7.78 -15.90 -0.60
N THR A 74 8.78 -16.47 0.08
CA THR A 74 9.68 -15.72 0.98
C THR A 74 10.29 -14.51 0.26
N GLY A 75 10.02 -13.31 0.78
CA GLY A 75 10.50 -12.03 0.23
C GLY A 75 9.62 -11.38 -0.84
N LYS A 76 8.54 -12.04 -1.29
CA LYS A 76 7.58 -11.43 -2.21
C LYS A 76 6.61 -10.50 -1.49
N LEU A 77 6.25 -9.42 -2.18
CA LEU A 77 5.21 -8.49 -1.74
C LEU A 77 3.84 -9.05 -2.12
N LEU A 78 2.97 -9.15 -1.14
CA LEU A 78 1.58 -9.55 -1.28
C LEU A 78 0.68 -8.35 -1.02
N ARG A 79 -0.39 -8.24 -1.81
CA ARG A 79 -1.50 -7.33 -1.57
C ARG A 79 -2.54 -8.06 -0.72
N ILE A 80 -2.83 -7.51 0.46
CA ILE A 80 -3.81 -8.07 1.40
C ILE A 80 -4.87 -7.00 1.67
N PRO A 81 -6.16 -7.34 1.84
CA PRO A 81 -7.16 -6.36 2.27
C PRO A 81 -6.75 -5.67 3.58
N ALA A 82 -7.09 -4.38 3.71
CA ALA A 82 -6.85 -3.65 4.95
C ALA A 82 -7.86 -4.02 6.05
N ALA A 83 -9.03 -4.52 5.67
CA ALA A 83 -9.99 -5.11 6.61
C ALA A 83 -9.52 -6.49 7.07
N GLY A 84 -9.74 -6.81 8.35
CA GLY A 84 -9.40 -8.11 8.94
C GLY A 84 -7.96 -8.21 9.48
N ALA A 85 -7.67 -9.39 10.05
CA ALA A 85 -6.36 -9.73 10.59
C ALA A 85 -5.42 -10.21 9.48
N PRO A 86 -4.17 -9.71 9.42
CA PRO A 86 -3.19 -10.25 8.48
C PRO A 86 -2.87 -11.71 8.83
N PRO A 87 -2.58 -12.57 7.84
CA PRO A 87 -2.06 -13.92 8.06
C PRO A 87 -0.79 -13.91 8.93
N LYS A 88 -0.58 -14.96 9.73
CA LYS A 88 0.59 -15.05 10.63
C LYS A 88 1.93 -15.09 9.89
N ASP A 89 1.91 -15.56 8.66
CA ASP A 89 3.12 -15.79 7.84
C ASP A 89 3.56 -14.52 7.08
N VAL A 90 2.99 -13.38 7.42
CA VAL A 90 3.11 -12.15 6.65
C VAL A 90 3.42 -10.95 7.56
N LYS A 91 4.46 -10.20 7.19
CA LYS A 91 4.84 -8.94 7.82
C LYS A 91 4.28 -7.76 7.04
N VAL A 92 3.33 -7.03 7.63
CA VAL A 92 2.77 -5.82 7.01
C VAL A 92 3.84 -4.73 6.97
N ILE A 93 4.14 -4.23 5.77
CA ILE A 93 5.11 -3.14 5.56
C ILE A 93 4.38 -1.81 5.68
N ALA A 94 3.25 -1.66 4.98
CA ALA A 94 2.50 -0.43 4.94
C ALA A 94 1.04 -0.66 4.50
N THR A 95 0.19 0.33 4.81
CA THR A 95 -1.22 0.36 4.39
C THR A 95 -1.41 1.51 3.40
N TYR A 96 -2.09 1.23 2.30
CA TYR A 96 -2.28 2.17 1.20
C TYR A 96 -3.72 2.21 0.73
N ILE A 97 -4.06 3.34 0.12
CA ILE A 97 -5.33 3.55 -0.53
C ILE A 97 -5.05 3.57 -2.04
N ASP A 98 -5.72 2.68 -2.77
CA ASP A 98 -5.71 2.72 -4.23
C ASP A 98 -6.30 4.06 -4.68
N TRP A 99 -5.55 4.78 -5.50
CA TRP A 99 -5.94 6.11 -5.91
C TRP A 99 -7.30 6.09 -6.63
N THR A 100 -8.07 7.15 -6.38
CA THR A 100 -8.81 7.89 -7.40
C THR A 100 -8.59 7.46 -8.86
N TYR A 101 -9.57 6.98 -9.64
CA TYR A 101 -9.38 6.90 -11.10
C TYR A 101 -8.96 8.28 -11.64
N ASP A 102 -9.62 9.35 -11.17
CA ASP A 102 -9.29 10.72 -11.52
C ASP A 102 -7.88 11.13 -11.07
N ARG A 103 -7.44 10.71 -9.87
CA ARG A 103 -6.07 10.96 -9.42
C ARG A 103 -5.03 10.23 -10.27
N LYS A 104 -5.31 9.00 -10.69
CA LYS A 104 -4.45 8.25 -11.62
C LYS A 104 -4.37 8.96 -12.97
N LEU A 105 -5.50 9.46 -13.48
CA LEU A 105 -5.56 10.22 -14.71
C LEU A 105 -4.74 11.52 -14.63
N LEU A 106 -4.93 12.30 -13.56
CA LEU A 106 -4.19 13.54 -13.32
C LEU A 106 -2.68 13.29 -13.20
N ALA A 107 -2.29 12.25 -12.47
CA ALA A 107 -0.87 11.92 -12.32
C ALA A 107 -0.26 11.43 -13.64
N ARG A 108 -0.98 10.62 -14.42
CA ARG A 108 -0.54 10.24 -15.78
C ARG A 108 -0.34 11.45 -16.66
N MET A 109 -1.34 12.32 -16.76
CA MET A 109 -1.26 13.55 -17.57
C MET A 109 -0.07 14.42 -17.14
N THR A 110 0.14 14.56 -15.83
CA THR A 110 1.25 15.35 -15.29
C THR A 110 2.61 14.75 -15.66
N ARG A 111 2.75 13.42 -15.59
CA ARG A 111 3.97 12.71 -16.01
C ARG A 111 4.22 12.83 -17.52
N GLU A 112 3.20 12.70 -18.35
CA GLU A 112 3.33 12.86 -19.80
C GLU A 112 3.76 14.29 -20.15
N LEU A 113 3.16 15.29 -19.52
CA LEU A 113 3.53 16.68 -19.70
C LEU A 113 4.98 16.94 -19.25
N ALA A 114 5.40 16.36 -18.13
CA ALA A 114 6.78 16.40 -17.66
C ALA A 114 7.77 15.78 -18.66
N ALA A 115 7.44 14.60 -19.22
CA ALA A 115 8.26 13.94 -20.23
C ALA A 115 8.40 14.78 -21.50
N LEU A 116 7.30 15.34 -22.00
CA LEU A 116 7.30 16.23 -23.18
C LEU A 116 8.12 17.50 -22.96
N ARG A 117 8.20 18.01 -21.72
CA ARG A 117 9.09 19.14 -21.37
C ARG A 117 10.56 18.72 -21.35
N ALA A 118 10.86 17.53 -20.82
CA ALA A 118 12.21 16.99 -20.78
C ALA A 118 12.79 16.76 -22.19
N ASP A 119 11.98 16.26 -23.13
CA ASP A 119 12.38 16.10 -24.54
C ASP A 119 12.77 17.43 -25.21
N ARG A 120 12.27 18.56 -24.70
CA ARG A 120 12.65 19.91 -25.16
C ARG A 120 13.91 20.45 -24.46
N GLY A 121 14.65 19.61 -23.74
CA GLY A 121 15.87 19.97 -23.02
C GLY A 121 15.62 20.62 -21.65
N ALA A 122 14.38 20.60 -21.14
CA ALA A 122 14.11 21.07 -19.77
C ALA A 122 14.54 20.01 -18.74
N PRO A 123 14.87 20.42 -17.49
CA PRO A 123 15.13 19.47 -16.42
C PRO A 123 13.95 18.53 -16.19
N GLN A 124 14.21 17.24 -16.01
CA GLN A 124 13.16 16.29 -15.61
C GLN A 124 12.67 16.66 -14.20
N PRO A 125 11.37 16.93 -14.02
CA PRO A 125 10.84 17.21 -12.69
C PRO A 125 10.80 15.93 -11.85
N ASP A 126 10.94 16.07 -10.54
CA ASP A 126 10.74 14.97 -9.61
C ASP A 126 9.27 14.54 -9.63
N ILE A 127 9.04 13.30 -10.06
CA ILE A 127 7.70 12.68 -10.16
C ILE A 127 7.45 11.64 -9.06
N ALA A 128 8.35 11.51 -8.08
CA ALA A 128 8.22 10.51 -7.02
C ALA A 128 6.91 10.66 -6.22
N ALA A 129 6.48 11.90 -5.95
CA ALA A 129 5.22 12.19 -5.27
C ALA A 129 3.97 11.85 -6.11
N LEU A 130 4.13 11.65 -7.42
CA LEU A 130 3.05 11.26 -8.33
C LEU A 130 2.94 9.74 -8.49
N LEU A 131 3.85 8.95 -7.90
CA LEU A 131 3.81 7.50 -7.96
C LEU A 131 2.65 6.94 -7.15
N GLU A 132 2.00 5.92 -7.70
CA GLU A 132 1.10 5.12 -6.87
C GLU A 132 1.94 4.48 -5.77
N PRO A 133 1.42 4.36 -4.54
CA PRO A 133 2.25 3.92 -3.42
C PRO A 133 2.88 2.54 -3.60
N LEU A 134 2.20 1.62 -4.30
CA LEU A 134 2.76 0.31 -4.63
C LEU A 134 3.91 0.43 -5.64
N ASP A 135 3.75 1.26 -6.67
CA ASP A 135 4.79 1.49 -7.68
C ASP A 135 6.04 2.12 -7.05
N ALA A 136 5.86 3.03 -6.09
CA ALA A 136 6.96 3.65 -5.35
C ALA A 136 7.79 2.59 -4.60
N ILE A 137 7.15 1.65 -3.90
CA ILE A 137 7.84 0.56 -3.18
C ILE A 137 8.59 -0.36 -4.15
N LEU A 138 7.96 -0.70 -5.28
CA LEU A 138 8.58 -1.56 -6.28
C LEU A 138 9.80 -0.87 -6.91
N LEU A 139 9.73 0.44 -7.14
CA LEU A 139 10.85 1.23 -7.63
C LEU A 139 11.99 1.27 -6.63
N GLU A 140 11.70 1.61 -5.36
CA GLU A 140 12.69 1.64 -4.28
C GLU A 140 13.42 0.29 -4.14
N ARG A 141 12.68 -0.83 -4.19
CA ARG A 141 13.30 -2.18 -4.17
C ARG A 141 14.22 -2.41 -5.36
N LYS A 142 13.83 -2.03 -6.58
CA LYS A 142 14.69 -2.15 -7.76
C LYS A 142 15.94 -1.30 -7.63
N GLU A 143 15.84 -0.12 -7.04
CA GLU A 143 17.00 0.75 -6.79
C GLU A 143 17.96 0.12 -5.77
N LEU A 144 17.44 -0.46 -4.69
CA LEU A 144 18.23 -1.18 -3.70
C LEU A 144 18.94 -2.41 -4.31
N GLU A 145 18.23 -3.23 -5.09
CA GLU A 145 18.81 -4.38 -5.79
C GLU A 145 19.94 -3.95 -6.75
N ARG A 146 19.73 -2.88 -7.53
CA ARG A 146 20.77 -2.33 -8.41
C ARG A 146 21.97 -1.83 -7.61
N ALA A 147 21.75 -1.15 -6.50
CA ALA A 147 22.82 -0.66 -5.63
C ALA A 147 23.64 -1.81 -5.02
N GLU A 148 23.00 -2.91 -4.64
CA GLU A 148 23.67 -4.12 -4.17
C GLU A 148 24.49 -4.80 -5.27
N LEU A 149 23.96 -4.93 -6.48
CA LEU A 149 24.69 -5.48 -7.62
C LEU A 149 25.94 -4.65 -7.93
N VAL A 150 25.81 -3.32 -7.93
CA VAL A 150 26.96 -2.42 -8.11
C VAL A 150 27.98 -2.59 -6.97
N ARG A 151 27.53 -2.76 -5.72
CA ARG A 151 28.42 -3.00 -4.58
C ARG A 151 29.18 -4.32 -4.73
N ARG A 152 28.50 -5.41 -5.13
CA ARG A 152 29.12 -6.72 -5.39
C ARG A 152 30.10 -6.67 -6.55
N ALA A 153 29.75 -5.97 -7.63
CA ALA A 153 30.65 -5.77 -8.76
C ALA A 153 31.92 -5.03 -8.34
N LYS A 154 31.79 -3.94 -7.57
CA LYS A 154 32.93 -3.20 -7.01
C LYS A 154 33.81 -4.07 -6.10
N SER A 155 33.21 -4.91 -5.25
CA SER A 155 33.99 -5.82 -4.40
C SER A 155 34.75 -6.86 -5.21
N HIS A 156 34.12 -7.47 -6.23
CA HIS A 156 34.80 -8.43 -7.11
C HIS A 156 35.94 -7.80 -7.91
N ILE A 157 35.76 -6.57 -8.42
CA ILE A 157 36.82 -5.81 -9.11
C ILE A 157 38.00 -5.56 -8.16
N SER A 158 37.73 -5.14 -6.91
CA SER A 158 38.80 -4.91 -5.92
C SER A 158 39.58 -6.19 -5.61
N VAL A 159 38.91 -7.34 -5.42
CA VAL A 159 39.59 -8.63 -5.18
C VAL A 159 40.43 -9.07 -6.39
N GLY A 160 39.92 -8.89 -7.61
CA GLY A 160 40.67 -9.19 -8.83
C GLY A 160 41.94 -8.33 -8.99
N LEU A 161 41.89 -7.05 -8.63
CA LEU A 161 43.05 -6.15 -8.64
C LEU A 161 44.11 -6.54 -7.59
N TYR A 162 43.71 -7.04 -6.42
CA TYR A 162 44.64 -7.54 -5.40
C TYR A 162 45.18 -8.94 -5.71
N GLY A 163 44.44 -9.79 -6.44
CA GLY A 163 44.89 -11.11 -6.89
C GLY A 163 45.94 -11.08 -8.01
N MET A 164 45.98 -10.01 -8.82
CA MET A 164 46.94 -9.86 -9.93
C MET A 164 48.32 -9.35 -9.51
N LYS A 165 48.57 -9.12 -8.21
CA LYS A 165 49.87 -8.62 -7.69
C LYS A 165 50.79 -9.71 -7.11
N GLY A 166 50.45 -10.99 -7.27
CA GLY A 166 51.14 -12.12 -6.63
C GLY A 166 51.68 -13.21 -7.56
N GLY A 167 52.03 -12.88 -8.81
CA GLY A 167 52.70 -13.81 -9.73
C GLY A 167 53.97 -13.19 -10.28
N GLU A 168 55.08 -13.38 -9.57
CA GLU A 168 56.45 -13.34 -10.13
C GLU A 168 56.69 -14.56 -11.02
#